data_AF-A0A2H0QTY5-F1
#
_entry.id   AF-A0A2H0QTY5-F1
#
_cell.length_a   1.000
_cell.length_b   1.000
_cell.length_c   1.000
_cell.angle_alpha   90.00
_cell.angle_beta   90.00
_cell.angle_gamma   90.00
#
_symmetry.space_group_name_H-M   'P 1'
#
loop_
_entity.id
_entity.type
_entity.pdbx_description
1 polymer ?
#
loop_
_entity_poly.entity_id
_entity_poly.type
_entity_poly.pdbx_seq_one_letter_code
_entity_poly.pdbx_strand_id
1 'polypeptide(L)'
;MAFYTRKPLCSLKLIFTFLLAIFISFGKPTTSFAATEAFLNFDDIVSEGSGSSGIDVRKDGKIVNYKPSDWFCIDIGKSLGNDAEIRIKLKRLESKSGSISVKRLTSNGTTLGTVNISDISRSSYQWTSKVKLNRTSQKVLCFVLNGVRVQIENIAITRNDDDGSSGGGSGSGSNIQHIGTNVKYDKGDISIKAHSNTRQGDLLLLFVHRTDGPVLKNSFNGWKFLVKCEKHPTNFNQNDTHCDHNGTNTDLGQTIFWRKADFSGEKTYNIDMSGSKPTWAMITTLRNADTNNPMRDSETLGCDRTNKSKFPSVNANKGDLLVMSQSFDDKVSKDKFGAPSGATTRGYVAGSDEAGFLYTKPITKDGSTGSQTTTGSGASSCKDGLISLIIRDK
;
A
#
# COMPACT_ATOMS: atom_id res chain seq x y z
N MET A 1 40.76 -41.38 57.79
CA MET A 1 41.79 -41.02 56.78
C MET A 1 41.10 -40.94 55.43
N ALA A 2 40.59 -39.75 55.09
CA ALA A 2 40.05 -39.36 53.79
C ALA A 2 39.90 -37.83 53.86
N PHE A 3 40.84 -37.11 53.26
CA PHE A 3 40.89 -35.64 53.33
C PHE A 3 40.02 -35.03 52.23
N TYR A 4 38.95 -34.36 52.67
CA TYR A 4 38.19 -33.39 51.90
C TYR A 4 39.06 -32.15 51.65
N THR A 5 39.36 -31.82 50.39
CA THR A 5 39.99 -30.56 50.01
C THR A 5 38.95 -29.61 49.41
N ARG A 6 38.55 -28.60 50.18
CA ARG A 6 37.89 -27.39 49.69
C ARG A 6 38.95 -26.41 49.18
N LYS A 7 38.71 -25.79 48.02
CA LYS A 7 39.34 -24.52 47.62
C LYS A 7 38.27 -23.52 47.15
N PRO A 8 38.53 -22.20 47.26
CA PRO A 8 37.51 -21.19 47.48
C PRO A 8 37.11 -20.39 46.23
N LEU A 9 36.05 -19.61 46.44
CA LEU A 9 35.44 -18.58 45.59
C LEU A 9 36.44 -17.69 44.84
N CYS A 10 36.10 -17.39 43.58
CA CYS A 10 36.44 -16.10 42.96
C CYS A 10 35.31 -15.67 42.02
N SER A 11 34.79 -14.48 42.29
CA SER A 11 33.85 -13.69 41.51
C SER A 11 34.43 -13.21 40.19
N LEU A 12 33.65 -13.16 39.11
CA LEU A 12 33.63 -12.00 38.21
C LEU A 12 32.44 -12.08 37.22
N LYS A 13 31.61 -11.03 37.24
CA LYS A 13 30.69 -10.69 36.14
C LYS A 13 31.52 -10.26 34.93
N LEU A 14 31.19 -10.73 33.72
CA LEU A 14 31.53 -10.00 32.50
C LEU A 14 30.45 -10.21 31.43
N ILE A 15 29.74 -9.13 31.14
CA ILE A 15 28.93 -8.93 29.94
C ILE A 15 29.82 -8.11 28.97
N PHE A 16 29.60 -8.30 27.67
CA PHE A 16 29.78 -7.37 26.55
C PHE A 16 30.99 -7.50 25.61
N THR A 17 30.62 -7.60 24.32
CA THR A 17 31.23 -7.05 23.09
C THR A 17 32.24 -7.91 22.32
N PHE A 18 31.82 -8.34 21.12
CA PHE A 18 32.71 -8.45 19.96
C PHE A 18 31.99 -7.92 18.72
N LEU A 19 32.52 -6.84 18.15
CA LEU A 19 32.07 -6.21 16.91
C LEU A 19 33.31 -5.58 16.24
N LEU A 20 33.79 -6.19 15.16
CA LEU A 20 34.53 -5.57 14.02
C LEU A 20 34.85 -6.70 13.01
N ALA A 21 34.09 -6.83 11.91
CA ALA A 21 34.23 -6.19 10.59
C ALA A 21 35.37 -6.75 9.71
N ILE A 22 35.05 -7.11 8.46
CA ILE A 22 35.79 -6.77 7.23
C ILE A 22 34.88 -7.00 6.00
N PHE A 23 34.87 -5.99 5.13
CA PHE A 23 34.22 -5.89 3.82
C PHE A 23 35.22 -6.26 2.71
N ILE A 24 34.80 -6.98 1.66
CA ILE A 24 35.24 -6.84 0.24
C ILE A 24 34.07 -7.33 -0.65
N SER A 25 33.19 -6.48 -1.19
CA SER A 25 33.24 -5.81 -2.51
C SER A 25 33.30 -6.73 -3.74
N PHE A 26 32.20 -6.79 -4.53
CA PHE A 26 32.19 -6.52 -5.98
C PHE A 26 30.75 -6.25 -6.49
N GLY A 27 30.53 -5.12 -7.19
CA GLY A 27 29.86 -5.18 -8.50
C GLY A 27 28.38 -4.78 -8.71
N LYS A 28 27.98 -3.54 -8.35
CA LYS A 28 27.06 -2.65 -9.13
C LYS A 28 25.57 -3.06 -9.40
N PRO A 29 24.68 -2.09 -9.76
CA PRO A 29 23.48 -1.80 -8.98
C PRO A 29 22.17 -2.10 -9.70
N THR A 30 21.07 -2.23 -8.96
CA THR A 30 19.72 -1.67 -9.25
C THR A 30 18.72 -2.24 -8.25
N THR A 31 18.24 -1.43 -7.32
CA THR A 31 17.04 -1.78 -6.54
C THR A 31 16.11 -0.57 -6.52
N SER A 32 14.97 -0.72 -7.18
CA SER A 32 13.79 0.11 -7.00
C SER A 32 13.26 -0.15 -5.58
N PHE A 33 13.13 0.92 -4.79
CA PHE A 33 12.65 0.84 -3.42
C PHE A 33 11.13 0.79 -3.40
N ALA A 34 10.57 -0.23 -2.73
CA ALA A 34 9.15 -0.30 -2.41
C ALA A 34 8.74 0.82 -1.44
N ALA A 35 7.48 1.26 -1.55
CA ALA A 35 6.80 2.13 -0.58
C ALA A 35 7.12 1.68 0.85
N THR A 36 7.90 2.47 1.57
CA THR A 36 8.19 2.22 2.98
C THR A 36 7.38 3.25 3.76
N GLU A 37 6.36 2.82 4.50
CA GLU A 37 5.87 3.60 5.62
C GLU A 37 6.97 3.59 6.68
N ALA A 38 7.72 4.69 6.77
CA ALA A 38 8.67 4.86 7.85
C ALA A 38 7.91 5.35 9.08
N PHE A 39 7.60 4.43 9.99
CA PHE A 39 7.16 4.80 11.33
C PHE A 39 8.40 5.21 12.12
N LEU A 40 8.58 6.52 12.34
CA LEU A 40 9.44 6.98 13.42
C LEU A 40 8.64 6.78 14.70
N ASN A 41 8.91 5.68 15.42
CA ASN A 41 8.32 5.44 16.72
C ASN A 41 9.03 6.34 17.74
N PHE A 42 8.39 7.44 18.12
CA PHE A 42 8.89 8.34 19.14
C PHE A 42 8.39 7.86 20.51
N ASP A 43 8.97 6.80 21.04
CA ASP A 43 8.72 6.37 22.44
C ASP A 43 9.44 7.26 23.47
N ASP A 44 10.07 8.37 23.05
CA ASP A 44 11.00 9.13 23.90
C ASP A 44 10.83 10.66 23.83
N ILE A 45 9.66 11.16 24.26
CA ILE A 45 9.55 12.53 24.77
C ILE A 45 9.34 12.42 26.29
N VAL A 46 10.42 12.60 27.06
CA VAL A 46 10.37 12.67 28.54
C VAL A 46 10.24 14.13 28.97
N SER A 47 9.41 14.34 30.00
CA SER A 47 8.97 15.61 30.57
C SER A 47 10.04 16.45 31.30
N GLU A 48 9.65 17.72 31.54
CA GLU A 48 10.05 18.65 32.61
C GLU A 48 11.53 19.01 32.81
N GLY A 49 11.99 20.01 32.05
CA GLY A 49 13.02 20.94 32.52
C GLY A 49 12.41 22.02 33.43
N SER A 50 12.78 22.04 34.70
CA SER A 50 12.27 22.94 35.76
C SER A 50 12.80 24.40 35.68
N GLY A 51 13.25 24.86 34.51
CA GLY A 51 13.78 26.21 34.38
C GLY A 51 14.10 26.60 32.94
N SER A 52 13.62 27.78 32.54
CA SER A 52 13.92 28.48 31.28
C SER A 52 13.61 27.75 29.96
N SER A 53 12.35 27.86 29.56
CA SER A 53 11.86 28.10 28.18
C SER A 53 12.30 27.19 27.01
N GLY A 54 13.04 26.11 27.22
CA GLY A 54 13.42 25.15 26.18
C GLY A 54 12.55 23.90 26.07
N ILE A 55 12.85 23.05 25.09
CA ILE A 55 12.25 21.73 24.81
C ILE A 55 13.34 20.67 24.93
N ASP A 56 13.11 19.67 25.78
CA ASP A 56 13.98 18.51 25.89
C ASP A 56 13.56 17.44 24.89
N VAL A 57 14.50 16.99 24.04
CA VAL A 57 14.30 15.93 23.05
C VAL A 57 15.29 14.82 23.33
N ARG A 58 14.84 13.58 23.43
CA ARG A 58 15.76 12.44 23.50
C ARG A 58 16.24 12.09 22.10
N LYS A 59 17.56 12.14 21.88
CA LYS A 59 18.22 11.74 20.64
C LYS A 59 19.33 10.76 20.97
N ASP A 60 19.29 9.58 20.37
CA ASP A 60 20.29 8.50 20.58
C ASP A 60 20.50 8.18 22.08
N GLY A 61 19.40 8.12 22.83
CA GLY A 61 19.39 7.87 24.28
C GLY A 61 19.81 9.06 25.16
N LYS A 62 20.23 10.20 24.59
CA LYS A 62 20.64 11.41 25.32
C LYS A 62 19.57 12.50 25.25
N ILE A 63 19.36 13.24 26.34
CA ILE A 63 18.48 14.41 26.35
C ILE A 63 19.24 15.61 25.76
N VAL A 64 18.64 16.27 24.77
CA VAL A 64 19.12 17.50 24.15
C VAL A 64 18.12 18.60 24.42
N ASN A 65 18.57 19.68 25.06
CA ASN A 65 17.75 20.86 25.35
C ASN A 65 17.82 21.86 24.18
N TYR A 66 16.67 22.22 23.62
CA TYR A 66 16.50 23.21 22.57
C TYR A 66 15.89 24.49 23.16
N LYS A 67 16.53 25.64 23.04
CA LYS A 67 16.03 26.95 23.49
C LYS A 67 14.85 27.43 22.62
N PRO A 68 14.00 28.36 23.11
CA PRO A 68 12.90 28.93 22.33
C PRO A 68 13.46 29.90 21.28
N SER A 69 13.76 29.34 20.11
CA SER A 69 14.34 29.94 18.89
C SER A 69 15.18 28.89 18.17
N ASP A 70 15.57 27.82 18.87
CA ASP A 70 16.36 26.74 18.31
C ASP A 70 15.48 25.91 17.37
N TRP A 71 16.06 25.61 16.22
CA TRP A 71 15.46 24.73 15.24
C TRP A 71 15.71 23.29 15.69
N PHE A 72 14.65 22.50 15.86
CA PHE A 72 14.81 21.05 15.86
C PHE A 72 14.49 20.53 14.47
N CYS A 73 15.40 19.70 13.96
CA CYS A 73 15.37 19.20 12.60
C CYS A 73 15.29 17.67 12.62
N ILE A 74 14.34 17.13 11.87
CA ILE A 74 14.18 15.69 11.68
C ILE A 74 14.83 15.33 10.36
N ASP A 75 15.85 14.47 10.42
CA ASP A 75 16.40 13.82 9.24
C ASP A 75 15.44 12.68 8.84
N ILE A 76 14.90 12.78 7.64
CA ILE A 76 13.96 11.79 7.08
C ILE A 76 14.70 10.69 6.30
N GLY A 77 16.04 10.71 6.30
CA GLY A 77 16.95 9.64 5.88
C GLY A 77 17.00 9.34 4.39
N LYS A 78 15.97 9.71 3.63
CA LYS A 78 15.84 9.44 2.19
C LYS A 78 15.30 10.66 1.45
N SER A 79 15.73 10.82 0.20
CA SER A 79 15.10 11.78 -0.71
C SER A 79 13.62 11.43 -0.84
N LEU A 80 12.75 12.42 -0.61
CA LEU A 80 11.33 12.30 -0.87
C LEU A 80 11.10 12.52 -2.37
N GLY A 81 10.34 11.62 -3.00
CA GLY A 81 9.92 11.77 -4.38
C GLY A 81 9.08 13.03 -4.57
N ASN A 82 8.78 13.37 -5.84
CA ASN A 82 7.82 14.43 -6.12
C ASN A 82 6.48 14.04 -5.47
N ASP A 83 5.79 15.01 -4.85
CA ASP A 83 4.47 14.82 -4.23
C ASP A 83 4.41 13.96 -2.96
N ALA A 84 5.51 13.84 -2.22
CA ALA A 84 5.42 13.37 -0.83
C ALA A 84 4.51 14.27 0.01
N GLU A 85 3.55 13.65 0.70
CA GLU A 85 2.70 14.30 1.70
C GLU A 85 3.22 13.93 3.09
N ILE A 86 3.66 14.93 3.83
CA ILE A 86 3.98 14.77 5.26
C ILE A 86 2.76 15.20 6.06
N ARG A 87 2.24 14.29 6.89
CA ARG A 87 1.22 14.55 7.90
C ARG A 87 1.87 14.50 9.27
N ILE A 88 1.67 15.56 10.04
CA ILE A 88 2.22 15.68 11.39
C ILE A 88 1.05 15.85 12.33
N LYS A 89 0.96 14.98 13.33
CA LYS A 89 -0.01 15.05 14.41
C LYS A 89 0.66 15.65 15.64
N LEU A 90 0.22 16.83 16.04
CA LEU A 90 0.72 17.53 17.21
C LEU A 90 -0.37 17.57 18.29
N LYS A 91 0.02 17.31 19.54
CA LYS A 91 -0.77 17.52 20.75
C LYS A 91 -0.20 18.68 21.54
N ARG A 92 -1.04 19.65 21.90
CA ARG A 92 -0.65 20.79 22.71
C ARG A 92 -0.53 20.40 24.19
N LEU A 93 0.54 20.84 24.86
CA LEU A 93 0.79 20.52 26.27
C LEU A 93 0.48 21.68 27.23
N GLU A 94 0.38 22.92 26.73
CA GLU A 94 0.14 24.11 27.58
C GLU A 94 -0.91 25.07 27.00
N SER A 95 -1.60 25.81 27.88
CA SER A 95 -2.70 26.73 27.54
C SER A 95 -2.27 28.09 26.96
N LYS A 96 -0.96 28.36 26.83
CA LYS A 96 -0.42 29.62 26.30
C LYS A 96 -0.53 29.72 24.79
N SER A 97 -1.02 30.84 24.26
CA SER A 97 -1.08 31.12 22.83
C SER A 97 0.32 31.28 22.24
N GLY A 98 0.53 30.79 21.02
CA GLY A 98 1.74 31.04 20.25
C GLY A 98 1.61 30.51 18.84
N SER A 99 2.73 30.47 18.11
CA SER A 99 2.76 30.12 16.69
C SER A 99 3.77 29.01 16.43
N ILE A 100 3.45 28.15 15.46
CA ILE A 100 4.39 27.15 14.95
C ILE A 100 4.78 27.54 13.53
N SER A 101 6.07 27.65 13.27
CA SER A 101 6.59 27.89 11.94
C SER A 101 7.33 26.65 11.47
N VAL A 102 6.84 26.02 10.40
CA VAL A 102 7.54 24.90 9.75
C VAL A 102 8.33 25.48 8.59
N LYS A 103 9.65 25.40 8.65
CA LYS A 103 10.51 25.83 7.54
C LYS A 103 10.98 24.64 6.73
N ARG A 104 10.89 24.80 5.43
CA ARG A 104 11.48 23.89 4.46
C ARG A 104 12.93 24.30 4.26
N LEU A 105 13.89 23.45 4.62
CA LEU A 105 15.31 23.70 4.37
C LEU A 105 15.85 22.80 3.25
N THR A 106 16.78 23.32 2.47
CA THR A 106 17.68 22.50 1.62
C THR A 106 18.76 21.84 2.47
N SER A 107 19.52 20.90 1.89
CA SER A 107 20.69 20.27 2.53
C SER A 107 21.78 21.27 2.95
N ASN A 108 21.82 22.47 2.38
CA ASN A 108 22.73 23.56 2.75
C ASN A 108 22.07 24.64 3.63
N GLY A 109 20.89 24.39 4.21
CA GLY A 109 20.26 25.27 5.20
C GLY A 109 19.45 26.45 4.61
N THR A 110 19.30 26.54 3.29
CA THR A 110 18.49 27.59 2.64
C THR A 110 16.99 27.34 2.86
N THR A 111 16.27 28.37 3.33
CA THR A 111 14.82 28.31 3.50
C THR A 111 14.11 28.36 2.14
N LEU A 112 13.34 27.32 1.81
CA LEU A 112 12.54 27.19 0.58
C LEU A 112 11.07 27.61 0.76
N GLY A 113 10.63 27.79 2.00
CA GLY A 113 9.28 28.17 2.33
C GLY A 113 9.04 28.08 3.84
N THR A 114 8.14 28.91 4.35
CA THR A 114 7.70 28.86 5.75
C THR A 114 6.19 28.65 5.75
N VAL A 115 5.73 27.58 6.39
CA VAL A 115 4.32 27.42 6.74
C VAL A 115 4.15 27.96 8.14
N ASN A 116 3.54 29.14 8.24
CA ASN A 116 3.16 29.72 9.53
C ASN A 116 1.81 29.19 9.93
N ILE A 117 1.74 28.62 11.13
CA ILE A 117 0.50 28.16 11.74
C ILE A 117 0.20 29.19 12.82
N SER A 118 -0.56 30.21 12.42
CA SER A 118 -1.11 31.21 13.31
C SER A 118 -2.46 30.73 13.85
N ASP A 119 -2.77 31.15 15.07
CA ASP A 119 -4.08 30.97 15.71
C ASP A 119 -4.41 29.55 16.23
N ILE A 120 -3.56 29.04 17.12
CA ILE A 120 -3.83 27.83 17.89
C ILE A 120 -4.84 28.15 19.00
N SER A 121 -6.11 28.33 18.62
CA SER A 121 -7.22 28.62 19.54
C SER A 121 -7.69 27.36 20.31
N ARG A 122 -8.48 27.57 21.37
CA ARG A 122 -8.53 26.77 22.61
C ARG A 122 -9.16 25.37 22.57
N SER A 123 -9.61 24.82 21.43
CA SER A 123 -10.50 23.64 21.44
C SER A 123 -10.12 22.43 20.57
N SER A 124 -9.06 22.46 19.76
CA SER A 124 -8.62 21.26 19.02
C SER A 124 -7.24 20.77 19.49
N TYR A 125 -7.24 19.59 20.15
CA TYR A 125 -6.05 18.94 20.70
C TYR A 125 -5.22 18.16 19.66
N GLN A 126 -5.67 18.12 18.41
CA GLN A 126 -5.01 17.40 17.34
C GLN A 126 -5.01 18.28 16.10
N TRP A 127 -3.83 18.44 15.52
CA TRP A 127 -3.63 19.19 14.29
C TRP A 127 -3.01 18.28 13.24
N THR A 128 -3.50 18.37 12.00
CA THR A 128 -2.92 17.71 10.84
C THR A 128 -2.68 18.76 9.77
N SER A 129 -1.44 18.94 9.35
CA SER A 129 -1.13 19.69 8.12
C SER A 129 -0.63 18.80 7.03
N LYS A 130 -0.90 19.25 5.82
CA LYS A 130 -0.40 18.69 4.58
C LYS A 130 0.68 19.62 4.06
N VAL A 131 1.91 19.16 4.09
CA VAL A 131 3.01 19.86 3.41
C VAL A 131 3.31 19.11 2.12
N LYS A 132 3.02 19.74 0.98
CA LYS A 132 3.46 19.24 -0.34
C LYS A 132 4.90 19.67 -0.60
N LEU A 133 5.75 18.73 -0.98
CA LEU A 133 7.15 19.00 -1.29
C LEU A 133 7.40 18.93 -2.80
N ASN A 134 7.74 20.08 -3.40
CA ASN A 134 8.17 20.16 -4.80
C ASN A 134 9.71 20.04 -4.92
N ARG A 135 10.22 18.99 -5.57
CA ARG A 135 11.64 18.71 -5.96
C ARG A 135 12.54 17.94 -4.96
N THR A 136 13.57 17.29 -5.54
CA THR A 136 14.09 15.92 -5.30
C THR A 136 15.39 15.76 -4.50
N SER A 137 15.68 16.59 -3.50
CA SER A 137 16.92 16.40 -2.71
C SER A 137 16.78 16.72 -1.23
N GLN A 138 15.59 16.50 -0.66
CA GLN A 138 15.30 16.89 0.71
C GLN A 138 15.54 15.75 1.68
N LYS A 139 16.33 16.04 2.72
CA LYS A 139 16.61 15.10 3.81
C LYS A 139 16.19 15.63 5.17
N VAL A 140 15.83 16.91 5.31
CA VAL A 140 15.66 17.53 6.64
C VAL A 140 14.41 18.41 6.68
N LEU A 141 13.57 18.20 7.69
CA LEU A 141 12.43 19.06 8.02
C LEU A 141 12.68 19.73 9.37
N CYS A 142 12.60 21.06 9.43
CA CYS A 142 12.90 21.82 10.66
C CYS A 142 11.70 22.61 11.16
N PHE A 143 11.54 22.62 12.48
CA PHE A 143 10.44 23.26 13.18
C PHE A 143 10.97 24.34 14.12
N VAL A 144 10.24 25.45 14.18
CA VAL A 144 10.38 26.44 15.26
C VAL A 144 9.07 26.59 15.99
N LEU A 145 9.15 26.46 17.31
CA LEU A 145 8.04 26.56 18.23
C LEU A 145 8.21 27.86 19.02
N ASN A 146 7.42 28.88 18.68
CA ASN A 146 7.49 30.18 19.35
C ASN A 146 6.45 30.23 20.46
N GLY A 147 6.90 29.99 21.71
CA GLY A 147 6.09 30.16 22.91
C GLY A 147 5.02 29.10 23.15
N VAL A 148 5.11 27.94 22.48
CA VAL A 148 4.15 26.82 22.63
C VAL A 148 4.90 25.52 22.91
N ARG A 149 4.42 24.75 23.89
CA ARG A 149 4.83 23.35 24.10
C ARG A 149 3.89 22.40 23.35
N VAL A 150 4.47 21.53 22.53
CA VAL A 150 3.76 20.49 21.77
C VAL A 150 4.45 19.13 21.92
N GLN A 151 3.66 18.07 21.91
CA GLN A 151 4.08 16.69 21.77
C GLN A 151 3.78 16.25 20.33
N ILE A 152 4.76 15.64 19.67
CA ILE A 152 4.55 15.01 18.36
C ILE A 152 3.97 13.62 18.64
N GLU A 153 2.71 13.39 18.28
CA GLU A 153 2.08 12.09 18.46
C GLU A 153 2.39 11.14 17.30
N ASN A 154 2.49 11.68 16.07
CA ASN A 154 2.71 10.88 14.87
C ASN A 154 3.28 11.75 13.74
N ILE A 155 4.23 11.19 12.98
CA ILE A 155 4.63 11.71 11.68
C ILE A 155 4.41 10.60 10.66
N ALA A 156 3.45 10.81 9.76
CA ALA A 156 3.20 9.91 8.64
C ALA A 156 3.70 10.57 7.35
N ILE A 157 4.55 9.86 6.62
CA ILE A 157 5.00 10.27 5.30
C ILE A 157 4.37 9.33 4.29
N THR A 158 3.34 9.81 3.60
CA THR A 158 2.76 9.09 2.46
C THR A 158 3.46 9.54 1.19
N ARG A 159 4.13 8.59 0.53
CA ARG A 159 4.58 8.78 -0.84
C ARG A 159 3.41 8.43 -1.75
N ASN A 160 2.97 9.39 -2.56
CA ASN A 160 2.25 9.02 -3.75
C ASN A 160 3.29 8.47 -4.72
N ASP A 161 3.53 7.16 -4.66
CA ASP A 161 4.39 6.46 -5.64
C ASP A 161 3.67 6.36 -7.01
N ASP A 162 2.93 7.40 -7.40
CA ASP A 162 2.58 7.65 -8.78
C ASP A 162 3.86 8.11 -9.49
N ASP A 163 4.77 7.15 -9.73
CA ASP A 163 5.82 7.25 -10.75
C ASP A 163 5.18 7.25 -12.15
N GLY A 164 4.18 8.12 -12.35
CA GLY A 164 3.79 8.63 -13.64
C GLY A 164 4.96 9.42 -14.18
N SER A 165 5.91 8.70 -14.79
CA SER A 165 6.82 9.27 -15.76
C SER A 165 5.96 10.02 -16.78
N SER A 166 5.84 11.33 -16.60
CA SER A 166 5.32 12.25 -17.60
C SER A 166 6.38 12.41 -18.68
N GLY A 167 6.72 11.31 -19.35
CA GLY A 167 7.32 11.34 -20.67
C GLY A 167 6.22 11.77 -21.62
N GLY A 168 6.27 13.03 -22.05
CA GLY A 168 5.40 13.59 -23.08
C GLY A 168 5.58 12.86 -24.40
N GLY A 169 4.93 11.72 -24.55
CA GLY A 169 4.61 11.10 -25.82
C GLY A 169 3.10 11.22 -25.99
N SER A 170 2.67 12.09 -26.90
CA SER A 170 1.29 12.15 -27.40
C SER A 170 0.98 10.88 -28.20
N GLY A 171 0.94 9.75 -27.50
CA GLY A 171 0.42 8.48 -27.99
C GLY A 171 -0.92 8.30 -27.30
N SER A 172 -1.99 8.30 -28.08
CA SER A 172 -3.37 8.00 -27.65
C SER A 172 -3.42 6.64 -26.93
N GLY A 173 -3.13 6.65 -25.63
CA GLY A 173 -3.36 5.57 -24.68
C GLY A 173 -4.79 5.63 -24.14
N SER A 174 -5.18 4.64 -23.37
CA SER A 174 -6.51 4.57 -22.74
C SER A 174 -6.91 5.89 -22.09
N ASN A 175 -8.12 6.38 -22.39
CA ASN A 175 -8.70 7.54 -21.68
C ASN A 175 -9.23 7.16 -20.29
N ILE A 176 -9.28 5.86 -19.99
CA ILE A 176 -9.70 5.33 -18.69
C ILE A 176 -8.62 5.67 -17.66
N GLN A 177 -9.03 6.40 -16.62
CA GLN A 177 -8.15 6.77 -15.52
C GLN A 177 -8.41 5.86 -14.33
N HIS A 178 -7.35 5.23 -13.81
CA HIS A 178 -7.39 4.58 -12.50
C HIS A 178 -7.36 5.66 -11.42
N ILE A 179 -8.42 5.74 -10.61
CA ILE A 179 -8.56 6.77 -9.58
C ILE A 179 -7.98 6.31 -8.24
N GLY A 180 -8.04 5.00 -7.97
CA GLY A 180 -7.53 4.40 -6.74
C GLY A 180 -8.15 3.04 -6.48
N THR A 181 -7.46 2.25 -5.65
CA THR A 181 -7.91 0.93 -5.18
C THR A 181 -7.82 0.90 -3.67
N ASN A 182 -8.88 0.44 -3.02
CA ASN A 182 -8.83 0.03 -1.62
C ASN A 182 -8.85 -1.49 -1.55
N VAL A 183 -8.19 -2.06 -0.55
CA VAL A 183 -8.07 -3.50 -0.33
C VAL A 183 -8.43 -3.85 1.10
N LYS A 184 -8.94 -5.05 1.32
CA LYS A 184 -9.27 -5.56 2.65
C LYS A 184 -9.09 -7.08 2.66
N TYR A 185 -8.49 -7.58 3.74
CA TYR A 185 -8.46 -8.99 4.09
C TYR A 185 -9.21 -9.18 5.40
N ASP A 186 -10.04 -10.21 5.48
CA ASP A 186 -10.76 -10.55 6.70
C ASP A 186 -11.13 -12.05 6.75
N LYS A 187 -11.68 -12.48 7.89
CA LYS A 187 -12.33 -13.79 8.02
C LYS A 187 -13.84 -13.58 8.08
N GLY A 188 -14.55 -13.96 7.02
CA GLY A 188 -15.99 -13.75 6.90
C GLY A 188 -16.35 -12.43 6.21
N ASP A 189 -17.32 -11.68 6.76
CA ASP A 189 -17.87 -10.50 6.10
C ASP A 189 -16.85 -9.37 5.93
N ILE A 190 -16.92 -8.71 4.78
CA ILE A 190 -15.98 -7.65 4.42
C ILE A 190 -16.69 -6.31 4.36
N SER A 191 -16.16 -5.33 5.09
CA SER A 191 -16.48 -3.92 4.90
C SER A 191 -15.35 -3.24 4.10
N ILE A 192 -15.66 -2.78 2.89
CA ILE A 192 -14.68 -2.16 1.98
C ILE A 192 -15.19 -0.82 1.45
N LYS A 193 -14.29 0.15 1.37
CA LYS A 193 -14.60 1.52 0.95
C LYS A 193 -14.21 1.75 -0.50
N ALA A 194 -15.05 2.41 -1.29
CA ALA A 194 -14.59 3.02 -2.54
C ALA A 194 -13.52 4.10 -2.25
N HIS A 195 -12.75 4.47 -3.26
CA HIS A 195 -11.68 5.45 -3.09
C HIS A 195 -12.25 6.86 -2.79
N SER A 196 -11.55 7.68 -2.00
CA SER A 196 -12.07 9.00 -1.59
C SER A 196 -12.25 9.98 -2.76
N ASN A 197 -11.60 9.73 -3.90
CA ASN A 197 -11.70 10.56 -5.11
C ASN A 197 -12.70 10.03 -6.15
N THR A 198 -13.49 9.01 -5.79
CA THR A 198 -14.60 8.52 -6.62
C THR A 198 -15.60 9.65 -6.85
N ARG A 199 -16.09 9.76 -8.08
CA ARG A 199 -17.14 10.70 -8.48
C ARG A 199 -18.36 9.93 -8.95
N GLN A 200 -19.50 10.60 -8.88
CA GLN A 200 -20.73 10.07 -9.46
C GLN A 200 -20.52 9.80 -10.95
N GLY A 201 -20.88 8.60 -11.39
CA GLY A 201 -20.68 8.14 -12.75
C GLY A 201 -19.36 7.44 -13.04
N ASP A 202 -18.41 7.37 -12.10
CA ASP A 202 -17.25 6.49 -12.23
C ASP A 202 -17.68 5.01 -12.20
N LEU A 203 -16.90 4.14 -12.84
CA LEU A 203 -17.06 2.69 -12.76
C LEU A 203 -16.36 2.16 -11.50
N LEU A 204 -17.07 1.38 -10.70
CA LEU A 204 -16.52 0.59 -9.61
C LEU A 204 -16.40 -0.86 -10.06
N LEU A 205 -15.22 -1.45 -9.90
CA LEU A 205 -15.03 -2.89 -10.00
C LEU A 205 -14.68 -3.44 -8.62
N LEU A 206 -15.41 -4.45 -8.19
CA LEU A 206 -15.25 -5.14 -6.92
C LEU A 206 -14.77 -6.56 -7.20
N PHE A 207 -13.58 -6.86 -6.72
CA PHE A 207 -12.95 -8.18 -6.75
C PHE A 207 -13.15 -8.77 -5.37
N VAL A 208 -13.72 -9.96 -5.31
CA VAL A 208 -13.91 -10.69 -4.05
C VAL A 208 -13.41 -12.10 -4.20
N HIS A 209 -12.84 -12.62 -3.13
CA HIS A 209 -12.20 -13.92 -3.08
C HIS A 209 -12.53 -14.67 -1.80
N ARG A 210 -12.67 -15.99 -1.90
CA ARG A 210 -12.84 -16.92 -0.76
C ARG A 210 -12.27 -18.31 -1.06
N THR A 211 -12.05 -19.10 -0.01
CA THR A 211 -11.41 -20.44 -0.04
C THR A 211 -12.35 -21.62 0.11
N ASP A 212 -13.64 -21.39 0.36
CA ASP A 212 -14.56 -22.43 0.85
C ASP A 212 -15.88 -22.51 0.10
N GLY A 213 -15.99 -21.83 -1.05
CA GLY A 213 -17.17 -21.93 -1.87
C GLY A 213 -17.29 -20.82 -2.90
N PRO A 214 -18.38 -20.85 -3.69
CA PRO A 214 -18.71 -19.76 -4.58
C PRO A 214 -19.09 -18.50 -3.79
N VAL A 215 -18.88 -17.36 -4.42
CA VAL A 215 -19.37 -16.07 -3.92
C VAL A 215 -20.86 -15.96 -4.29
N LEU A 216 -21.75 -16.00 -3.29
CA LEU A 216 -23.19 -16.04 -3.54
C LEU A 216 -23.71 -14.68 -4.06
N LYS A 217 -24.37 -14.71 -5.22
CA LYS A 217 -24.89 -13.52 -5.93
C LYS A 217 -25.83 -12.64 -5.08
N ASN A 218 -26.56 -13.23 -4.14
CA ASN A 218 -27.56 -12.52 -3.33
C ASN A 218 -26.92 -11.52 -2.34
N SER A 219 -25.64 -11.67 -2.03
CA SER A 219 -24.91 -10.77 -1.12
C SER A 219 -24.50 -9.42 -1.75
N PHE A 220 -24.78 -9.22 -3.04
CA PHE A 220 -24.23 -8.12 -3.83
C PHE A 220 -25.32 -7.20 -4.42
N ASN A 221 -26.23 -6.71 -3.56
CA ASN A 221 -27.30 -5.82 -4.02
C ASN A 221 -26.75 -4.55 -4.71
N GLY A 222 -27.29 -4.25 -5.90
CA GLY A 222 -26.87 -3.12 -6.74
C GLY A 222 -25.55 -3.33 -7.50
N TRP A 223 -24.91 -4.48 -7.36
CA TRP A 223 -23.75 -4.89 -8.16
C TRP A 223 -24.18 -5.86 -9.26
N LYS A 224 -23.46 -5.80 -10.38
CA LYS A 224 -23.67 -6.67 -11.53
C LYS A 224 -22.46 -7.58 -11.70
N PHE A 225 -22.70 -8.85 -11.95
CA PHE A 225 -21.65 -9.83 -12.22
C PHE A 225 -20.90 -9.49 -13.52
N LEU A 226 -19.58 -9.72 -13.55
CA LEU A 226 -18.76 -9.72 -14.77
C LEU A 226 -18.24 -11.10 -15.11
N VAL A 227 -17.36 -11.62 -14.26
CA VAL A 227 -16.58 -12.83 -14.52
C VAL A 227 -16.16 -13.43 -13.18
N LYS A 228 -15.98 -14.75 -13.16
CA LYS A 228 -15.46 -15.48 -12.00
C LYS A 228 -14.41 -16.49 -12.43
N CYS A 229 -13.54 -16.84 -11.49
CA CYS A 229 -12.63 -17.97 -11.58
C CYS A 229 -12.79 -18.80 -10.30
N GLU A 230 -13.24 -20.04 -10.44
CA GLU A 230 -13.37 -21.02 -9.36
C GLU A 230 -12.43 -22.21 -9.63
N LYS A 231 -11.45 -22.42 -8.75
CA LYS A 231 -10.46 -23.51 -8.78
C LYS A 231 -10.83 -24.56 -7.72
N HIS A 232 -10.85 -25.84 -8.06
CA HIS A 232 -11.11 -26.95 -7.11
C HIS A 232 -9.81 -27.61 -6.60
N PRO A 233 -9.79 -28.15 -5.36
CA PRO A 233 -8.61 -28.73 -4.72
C PRO A 233 -8.28 -30.15 -5.19
N THR A 234 -9.24 -30.88 -5.78
CA THR A 234 -9.09 -32.31 -6.07
C THR A 234 -9.38 -32.62 -7.52
N ASN A 235 -8.38 -33.17 -8.21
CA ASN A 235 -8.45 -33.77 -9.54
C ASN A 235 -8.33 -32.81 -10.73
N PHE A 236 -7.38 -31.88 -10.68
CA PHE A 236 -6.71 -31.50 -11.92
C PHE A 236 -5.97 -32.73 -12.47
N ASN A 237 -6.70 -33.62 -13.14
CA ASN A 237 -6.12 -34.34 -14.26
C ASN A 237 -5.45 -33.27 -15.11
N GLN A 238 -4.22 -33.54 -15.56
CA GLN A 238 -3.28 -32.60 -16.17
C GLN A 238 -3.77 -31.92 -17.48
N ASN A 239 -5.07 -31.76 -17.73
CA ASN A 239 -5.65 -31.13 -18.91
C ASN A 239 -6.73 -30.08 -18.61
N ASP A 240 -7.27 -30.00 -17.39
CA ASP A 240 -8.24 -28.94 -17.07
C ASP A 240 -7.47 -27.75 -16.50
N THR A 241 -7.48 -26.60 -17.17
CA THR A 241 -6.81 -25.38 -16.68
C THR A 241 -7.79 -24.24 -16.55
N HIS A 242 -9.04 -24.43 -16.96
CA HIS A 242 -10.06 -23.40 -16.93
C HIS A 242 -10.68 -23.28 -15.54
N CYS A 243 -10.96 -22.04 -15.15
CA CYS A 243 -11.73 -21.78 -13.96
C CYS A 243 -13.22 -21.89 -14.27
N ASP A 244 -13.74 -23.09 -14.47
CA ASP A 244 -15.17 -23.23 -14.77
C ASP A 244 -15.80 -24.43 -14.08
N HIS A 245 -16.31 -24.23 -12.87
CA HIS A 245 -17.09 -25.25 -12.16
C HIS A 245 -18.08 -24.57 -11.21
N ASN A 246 -19.39 -24.68 -11.46
CA ASN A 246 -20.46 -24.29 -10.52
C ASN A 246 -20.56 -25.28 -9.32
N GLY A 247 -19.42 -25.70 -8.79
CA GLY A 247 -19.28 -26.83 -7.88
C GLY A 247 -19.17 -26.43 -6.41
N THR A 248 -19.59 -27.35 -5.54
CA THR A 248 -19.24 -27.33 -4.12
C THR A 248 -17.78 -27.78 -3.94
N ASN A 249 -17.05 -27.21 -2.96
CA ASN A 249 -15.62 -27.47 -2.65
C ASN A 249 -14.58 -26.70 -3.48
N THR A 250 -14.80 -25.43 -3.81
CA THR A 250 -13.77 -24.59 -4.46
C THR A 250 -12.67 -24.21 -3.45
N ASP A 251 -11.41 -24.36 -3.86
CA ASP A 251 -10.19 -24.01 -3.12
C ASP A 251 -9.84 -22.52 -3.27
N LEU A 252 -10.01 -21.97 -4.48
CA LEU A 252 -9.91 -20.54 -4.75
C LEU A 252 -11.10 -20.09 -5.58
N GLY A 253 -11.94 -19.21 -5.01
CA GLY A 253 -13.10 -18.64 -5.70
C GLY A 253 -13.01 -17.12 -5.77
N GLN A 254 -12.65 -16.59 -6.94
CA GLN A 254 -12.59 -15.15 -7.21
C GLN A 254 -13.74 -14.73 -8.12
N THR A 255 -14.48 -13.68 -7.76
CA THR A 255 -15.52 -13.09 -8.62
C THR A 255 -15.33 -11.59 -8.75
N ILE A 256 -15.57 -11.07 -9.96
CA ILE A 256 -15.56 -9.64 -10.25
C ILE A 256 -17.00 -9.18 -10.47
N PHE A 257 -17.37 -8.15 -9.75
CA PHE A 257 -18.61 -7.40 -9.91
C PHE A 257 -18.33 -5.97 -10.34
N TRP A 258 -19.35 -5.32 -10.90
CA TRP A 258 -19.28 -3.92 -11.27
C TRP A 258 -20.51 -3.15 -10.84
N ARG A 259 -20.32 -1.83 -10.67
CA ARG A 259 -21.40 -0.88 -10.40
C ARG A 259 -21.00 0.50 -10.91
N LYS A 260 -21.98 1.28 -11.38
CA LYS A 260 -21.81 2.73 -11.60
C LYS A 260 -21.94 3.46 -10.26
N ALA A 261 -20.96 4.28 -9.91
CA ALA A 261 -21.01 5.09 -8.70
C ALA A 261 -22.20 6.07 -8.75
N ASP A 262 -23.07 5.99 -7.75
CA ASP A 262 -24.23 6.88 -7.55
C ASP A 262 -23.95 7.99 -6.52
N PHE A 263 -22.68 8.18 -6.17
CA PHE A 263 -22.19 9.06 -5.12
C PHE A 263 -20.86 9.68 -5.53
N SER A 264 -20.44 10.73 -4.83
CA SER A 264 -19.09 11.27 -4.89
C SER A 264 -18.42 11.19 -3.51
N GLY A 265 -17.12 10.98 -3.49
CA GLY A 265 -16.35 10.76 -2.26
C GLY A 265 -16.21 9.28 -1.90
N GLU A 266 -16.01 9.01 -0.62
CA GLU A 266 -15.92 7.64 -0.07
C GLU A 266 -17.31 7.07 0.22
N LYS A 267 -17.51 5.78 -0.06
CA LYS A 267 -18.69 5.01 0.36
C LYS A 267 -18.26 3.63 0.81
N THR A 268 -18.81 3.18 1.94
CA THR A 268 -18.55 1.85 2.49
C THR A 268 -19.57 0.85 1.95
N TYR A 269 -19.09 -0.31 1.53
CA TYR A 269 -19.88 -1.46 1.12
C TYR A 269 -19.63 -2.59 2.10
N ASN A 270 -20.70 -3.10 2.71
CA ASN A 270 -20.65 -4.30 3.52
C ASN A 270 -21.07 -5.47 2.62
N ILE A 271 -20.21 -6.47 2.56
CA ILE A 271 -20.35 -7.64 1.71
C ILE A 271 -20.48 -8.84 2.64
N ASP A 272 -21.64 -9.48 2.60
CA ASP A 272 -21.86 -10.75 3.28
C ASP A 272 -21.16 -11.85 2.49
N MET A 273 -20.06 -12.38 3.04
CA MET A 273 -19.30 -13.43 2.39
C MET A 273 -19.82 -14.82 2.75
N SER A 274 -20.76 -14.95 3.70
CA SER A 274 -21.42 -16.20 4.09
C SER A 274 -20.43 -17.36 4.29
N GLY A 275 -19.50 -17.20 5.25
CA GLY A 275 -18.46 -18.19 5.56
C GLY A 275 -17.55 -17.78 6.71
N SER A 276 -16.73 -18.71 7.21
CA SER A 276 -15.82 -18.48 8.34
C SER A 276 -14.34 -18.42 7.94
N LYS A 277 -14.05 -18.49 6.65
CA LYS A 277 -12.71 -18.69 6.11
C LYS A 277 -12.06 -17.37 5.68
N PRO A 278 -10.73 -17.36 5.48
CA PRO A 278 -10.03 -16.27 4.83
C PRO A 278 -10.73 -15.80 3.57
N THR A 279 -10.86 -14.48 3.46
CA THR A 279 -11.37 -13.79 2.29
C THR A 279 -10.60 -12.50 2.09
N TRP A 280 -10.59 -12.04 0.86
CA TRP A 280 -10.16 -10.69 0.57
C TRP A 280 -11.06 -10.03 -0.47
N ALA A 281 -11.05 -8.71 -0.45
CA ALA A 281 -11.69 -7.89 -1.45
C ALA A 281 -10.80 -6.75 -1.89
N MET A 282 -10.96 -6.35 -3.14
CA MET A 282 -10.41 -5.12 -3.68
C MET A 282 -11.53 -4.36 -4.39
N ILE A 283 -11.61 -3.05 -4.18
CA ILE A 283 -12.49 -2.19 -4.95
C ILE A 283 -11.65 -1.13 -5.64
N THR A 284 -11.75 -1.08 -6.96
CA THR A 284 -11.05 -0.10 -7.79
C THR A 284 -12.03 0.83 -8.46
N THR A 285 -11.66 2.11 -8.55
CA THR A 285 -12.45 3.14 -9.23
C THR A 285 -11.80 3.52 -10.54
N LEU A 286 -12.56 3.44 -11.62
CA LEU A 286 -12.16 3.80 -12.97
C LEU A 286 -13.03 4.95 -13.48
N ARG A 287 -12.39 6.01 -13.95
CA ARG A 287 -13.07 7.13 -14.60
C ARG A 287 -12.97 7.03 -16.11
N ASN A 288 -13.98 7.52 -16.82
CA ASN A 288 -14.14 7.44 -18.27
C ASN A 288 -14.31 6.03 -18.84
N ALA A 289 -14.47 4.99 -18.02
CA ALA A 289 -14.89 3.68 -18.49
C ALA A 289 -16.40 3.68 -18.85
N ASP A 290 -16.81 2.80 -19.78
CA ASP A 290 -18.22 2.54 -20.04
C ASP A 290 -18.90 1.99 -18.77
N THR A 291 -19.95 2.68 -18.30
CA THR A 291 -20.71 2.29 -17.09
C THR A 291 -22.07 1.67 -17.40
N ASN A 292 -22.38 1.45 -18.68
CA ASN A 292 -23.56 0.74 -19.13
C ASN A 292 -23.19 -0.70 -19.53
N ASN A 293 -22.06 -0.86 -20.23
CA ASN A 293 -21.52 -2.15 -20.66
C ASN A 293 -19.98 -2.17 -20.52
N PRO A 294 -19.44 -2.26 -19.29
CA PRO A 294 -18.02 -2.09 -19.05
C PRO A 294 -17.13 -3.17 -19.66
N MET A 295 -17.57 -4.43 -19.74
CA MET A 295 -16.70 -5.55 -20.09
C MET A 295 -16.71 -5.87 -21.58
N ARG A 296 -15.57 -5.73 -22.25
CA ARG A 296 -15.42 -6.16 -23.64
C ARG A 296 -15.25 -7.65 -23.80
N ASP A 297 -14.28 -8.19 -23.08
CA ASP A 297 -13.85 -9.58 -23.18
C ASP A 297 -13.23 -10.00 -21.84
N SER A 298 -13.21 -11.30 -21.58
CA SER A 298 -12.62 -11.86 -20.37
C SER A 298 -12.20 -13.31 -20.57
N GLU A 299 -11.13 -13.73 -19.90
CA GLU A 299 -10.67 -15.12 -19.90
C GLU A 299 -10.09 -15.48 -18.53
N THR A 300 -10.14 -16.77 -18.16
CA THR A 300 -9.74 -17.24 -16.83
C THR A 300 -8.85 -18.49 -16.87
N LEU A 301 -8.00 -18.64 -15.86
CA LEU A 301 -7.04 -19.75 -15.77
C LEU A 301 -6.74 -20.11 -14.29
N GLY A 302 -6.94 -21.37 -13.89
CA GLY A 302 -6.87 -21.81 -12.47
C GLY A 302 -5.64 -22.67 -12.10
N CYS A 303 -4.76 -22.93 -13.06
CA CYS A 303 -3.48 -23.63 -12.89
C CYS A 303 -2.66 -23.39 -14.17
N ASP A 304 -1.83 -22.36 -14.14
CA ASP A 304 -1.05 -21.96 -15.31
C ASP A 304 0.22 -22.83 -15.52
N ARG A 305 0.53 -23.70 -14.55
CA ARG A 305 1.70 -24.60 -14.46
C ARG A 305 3.05 -23.89 -14.45
N THR A 306 3.06 -22.62 -14.09
CA THR A 306 4.29 -21.87 -13.98
C THR A 306 4.47 -21.40 -12.53
N ASN A 307 5.70 -21.05 -12.18
CA ASN A 307 5.96 -20.35 -10.94
C ASN A 307 5.64 -18.85 -11.04
N LYS A 308 5.45 -18.32 -12.26
CA LYS A 308 5.17 -16.91 -12.56
C LYS A 308 3.83 -16.79 -13.29
N SER A 309 2.78 -16.42 -12.56
CA SER A 309 1.43 -16.35 -13.10
C SER A 309 1.35 -15.75 -14.50
N LYS A 310 0.76 -16.53 -15.40
CA LYS A 310 0.62 -16.27 -16.82
C LYS A 310 -0.85 -16.04 -17.15
N PHE A 311 -1.25 -14.78 -17.14
CA PHE A 311 -2.60 -14.36 -17.47
C PHE A 311 -2.97 -14.74 -18.91
N PRO A 312 -4.19 -15.25 -19.14
CA PRO A 312 -4.64 -15.60 -20.47
C PRO A 312 -4.83 -14.36 -21.35
N SER A 313 -4.77 -14.56 -22.66
CA SER A 313 -5.03 -13.49 -23.63
C SER A 313 -6.54 -13.21 -23.74
N VAL A 314 -6.88 -11.95 -23.99
CA VAL A 314 -8.23 -11.47 -24.29
C VAL A 314 -8.19 -10.54 -25.50
N ASN A 315 -9.33 -10.27 -26.13
CA ASN A 315 -9.43 -9.33 -27.25
C ASN A 315 -9.80 -7.93 -26.76
N ALA A 316 -9.08 -6.94 -27.26
CA ALA A 316 -9.25 -5.55 -26.87
C ALA A 316 -9.25 -4.61 -28.08
N ASN A 317 -9.77 -3.41 -27.87
CA ASN A 317 -9.59 -2.28 -28.75
C ASN A 317 -8.59 -1.30 -28.12
N LYS A 318 -7.87 -0.57 -28.96
CA LYS A 318 -7.10 0.60 -28.55
C LYS A 318 -8.00 1.55 -27.75
N GLY A 319 -7.50 2.04 -26.62
CA GLY A 319 -8.24 2.88 -25.71
C GLY A 319 -8.83 2.12 -24.52
N ASP A 320 -9.03 0.82 -24.62
CA ASP A 320 -9.50 0.02 -23.49
C ASP A 320 -8.44 -0.12 -22.38
N LEU A 321 -8.86 -0.65 -21.24
CA LEU A 321 -7.99 -1.02 -20.12
C LEU A 321 -8.04 -2.52 -19.87
N LEU A 322 -6.89 -3.20 -20.00
CA LEU A 322 -6.74 -4.57 -19.49
C LEU A 322 -6.59 -4.53 -17.98
N VAL A 323 -7.44 -5.28 -17.30
CA VAL A 323 -7.44 -5.50 -15.86
C VAL A 323 -7.14 -6.97 -15.62
N MET A 324 -6.19 -7.26 -14.73
CA MET A 324 -5.73 -8.61 -14.43
C MET A 324 -5.80 -8.84 -12.93
N SER A 325 -6.50 -9.88 -12.50
CA SER A 325 -6.66 -10.22 -11.08
C SER A 325 -6.18 -11.64 -10.80
N GLN A 326 -5.27 -11.77 -9.84
CA GLN A 326 -4.72 -13.05 -9.40
C GLN A 326 -5.12 -13.29 -7.95
N SER A 327 -5.72 -14.44 -7.71
CA SER A 327 -5.80 -15.08 -6.39
C SER A 327 -4.69 -16.11 -6.28
N PHE A 328 -4.07 -16.23 -5.11
CA PHE A 328 -3.00 -17.19 -4.87
C PHE A 328 -3.23 -17.91 -3.53
N ASP A 329 -3.27 -19.24 -3.58
CA ASP A 329 -3.27 -20.14 -2.43
C ASP A 329 -1.86 -20.08 -1.79
N ASP A 330 -1.81 -19.82 -0.49
CA ASP A 330 -0.67 -19.37 0.32
C ASP A 330 -0.44 -17.85 0.40
N LYS A 331 0.08 -17.44 1.56
CA LYS A 331 0.67 -16.12 1.74
C LYS A 331 1.97 -16.00 0.94
N VAL A 332 1.99 -15.06 -0.01
CA VAL A 332 3.19 -14.62 -0.73
C VAL A 332 3.39 -13.12 -0.58
N SER A 333 4.65 -12.66 -0.67
CA SER A 333 4.95 -11.23 -0.66
C SER A 333 4.67 -10.58 -2.02
N LYS A 334 4.40 -9.26 -2.01
CA LYS A 334 4.04 -8.48 -3.22
C LYS A 334 5.07 -8.59 -4.36
N ASP A 335 6.35 -8.74 -4.04
CA ASP A 335 7.45 -8.83 -4.99
C ASP A 335 7.60 -10.21 -5.65
N LYS A 336 6.87 -11.23 -5.18
CA LYS A 336 6.83 -12.55 -5.85
C LYS A 336 6.19 -12.46 -7.22
N PHE A 337 5.12 -11.69 -7.33
CA PHE A 337 4.35 -11.49 -8.55
C PHE A 337 4.31 -9.99 -8.88
N GLY A 338 5.36 -9.52 -9.53
CA GLY A 338 5.42 -8.14 -10.03
C GLY A 338 4.51 -7.96 -11.25
N ALA A 339 4.13 -6.72 -11.55
CA ALA A 339 3.30 -6.40 -12.71
C ALA A 339 3.91 -6.94 -14.02
N PRO A 340 3.09 -7.49 -14.94
CA PRO A 340 3.53 -7.81 -16.29
C PRO A 340 4.09 -6.60 -17.05
N SER A 341 4.84 -6.84 -18.12
CA SER A 341 5.45 -5.76 -18.92
C SER A 341 4.41 -4.76 -19.44
N GLY A 342 4.61 -3.48 -19.11
CA GLY A 342 3.71 -2.37 -19.45
C GLY A 342 2.45 -2.27 -18.59
N ALA A 343 2.30 -3.13 -17.57
CA ALA A 343 1.23 -3.05 -16.59
C ALA A 343 1.68 -2.34 -15.30
N THR A 344 0.72 -1.92 -14.48
CA THR A 344 0.93 -1.33 -13.16
C THR A 344 0.21 -2.16 -12.10
N THR A 345 0.85 -2.45 -10.98
CA THR A 345 0.18 -3.03 -9.81
C THR A 345 -0.73 -1.99 -9.17
N ARG A 346 -2.04 -2.25 -9.15
CA ARG A 346 -3.06 -1.37 -8.59
C ARG A 346 -3.58 -1.83 -7.24
N GLY A 347 -3.36 -3.09 -6.86
CA GLY A 347 -3.80 -3.64 -5.59
C GLY A 347 -2.96 -4.85 -5.20
N TYR A 348 -2.74 -5.01 -3.90
CA TYR A 348 -2.13 -6.18 -3.31
C TYR A 348 -2.70 -6.37 -1.92
N VAL A 349 -3.03 -7.61 -1.57
CA VAL A 349 -3.47 -7.99 -0.24
C VAL A 349 -2.91 -9.37 0.06
N ALA A 350 -2.47 -9.59 1.29
CA ALA A 350 -2.05 -10.91 1.72
C ALA A 350 -2.45 -11.15 3.17
N GLY A 351 -2.91 -12.37 3.42
CA GLY A 351 -3.33 -12.84 4.73
C GLY A 351 -2.42 -13.89 5.30
N SER A 352 -2.99 -14.78 6.11
CA SER A 352 -2.27 -15.94 6.65
C SER A 352 -2.08 -17.04 5.61
N ASP A 353 -3.05 -17.18 4.71
CA ASP A 353 -3.20 -18.37 3.87
C ASP A 353 -3.35 -18.03 2.38
N GLU A 354 -3.37 -16.74 2.03
CA GLU A 354 -3.70 -16.31 0.68
C GLU A 354 -3.08 -14.97 0.32
N ALA A 355 -2.99 -14.71 -0.98
CA ALA A 355 -2.73 -13.39 -1.52
C ALA A 355 -3.62 -13.05 -2.73
N GLY A 356 -3.89 -11.77 -2.89
CA GLY A 356 -4.58 -11.20 -4.04
C GLY A 356 -3.73 -10.12 -4.69
N PHE A 357 -3.76 -10.05 -6.01
CA PHE A 357 -3.06 -9.04 -6.80
C PHE A 357 -3.98 -8.48 -7.87
N LEU A 358 -3.89 -7.16 -8.08
CA LEU A 358 -4.60 -6.47 -9.14
C LEU A 358 -3.62 -5.67 -9.98
N TYR A 359 -3.68 -5.84 -11.29
CA TYR A 359 -2.87 -5.12 -12.26
C TYR A 359 -3.73 -4.47 -13.34
N THR A 360 -3.22 -3.40 -13.95
CA THR A 360 -3.88 -2.75 -15.08
C THR A 360 -2.88 -2.39 -16.17
N LYS A 361 -3.29 -2.47 -17.43
CA LYS A 361 -2.48 -2.11 -18.60
C LYS A 361 -3.33 -1.41 -19.65
N PRO A 362 -3.01 -0.15 -20.03
CA PRO A 362 -3.67 0.52 -21.15
C PRO A 362 -3.46 -0.24 -22.46
N ILE A 363 -4.51 -0.37 -23.27
CA ILE A 363 -4.44 -1.00 -24.58
C ILE A 363 -4.11 0.06 -25.64
N THR A 364 -3.01 -0.16 -26.37
CA THR A 364 -2.49 0.77 -27.37
C THR A 364 -2.76 0.31 -28.81
N LYS A 365 -3.25 -0.92 -29.01
CA LYS A 365 -3.54 -1.52 -30.31
C LYS A 365 -4.71 -2.50 -30.20
N ASP A 366 -5.52 -2.56 -31.24
CA ASP A 366 -6.61 -3.54 -31.38
C ASP A 366 -6.10 -4.98 -31.52
N GLY A 367 -6.93 -5.93 -31.09
CA GLY A 367 -6.73 -7.37 -31.24
C GLY A 367 -6.43 -8.08 -29.91
N SER A 368 -5.85 -9.27 -30.02
CA SER A 368 -5.44 -10.06 -28.85
C SER A 368 -4.35 -9.35 -28.06
N THR A 369 -4.49 -9.31 -26.73
CA THR A 369 -3.48 -8.76 -25.82
C THR A 369 -2.21 -9.60 -25.77
N GLY A 370 -2.28 -10.85 -26.23
CA GLY A 370 -1.32 -11.89 -25.87
C GLY A 370 -1.37 -12.22 -24.38
N SER A 371 -0.70 -13.31 -24.01
CA SER A 371 -0.56 -13.68 -22.60
C SER A 371 0.33 -12.70 -21.85
N GLN A 372 -0.02 -12.39 -20.59
CA GLN A 372 0.75 -11.48 -19.74
C GLN A 372 1.37 -12.26 -18.57
N THR A 373 2.69 -12.31 -18.50
CA THR A 373 3.41 -13.01 -17.41
C THR A 373 3.84 -12.02 -16.34
N THR A 374 3.57 -12.33 -15.08
CA THR A 374 4.06 -11.56 -13.94
C THR A 374 5.58 -11.52 -13.90
N THR A 375 6.14 -10.42 -13.41
CA THR A 375 7.58 -10.31 -13.10
C THR A 375 7.86 -10.85 -11.69
N GLY A 376 9.12 -10.80 -11.24
CA GLY A 376 9.51 -11.32 -9.93
C GLY A 376 9.99 -12.78 -9.96
N SER A 377 10.22 -13.33 -8.77
CA SER A 377 10.74 -14.70 -8.59
C SER A 377 9.66 -15.78 -8.67
N GLY A 378 8.40 -15.40 -8.54
CA GLY A 378 7.29 -16.35 -8.50
C GLY A 378 7.19 -17.15 -7.19
N ALA A 379 6.25 -18.09 -7.16
CA ALA A 379 6.01 -19.01 -6.05
C ALA A 379 5.65 -20.41 -6.59
N SER A 380 5.03 -21.25 -5.76
CA SER A 380 4.58 -22.59 -6.15
C SER A 380 3.64 -22.53 -7.35
N SER A 381 3.78 -23.48 -8.28
CA SER A 381 2.93 -23.54 -9.47
C SER A 381 1.52 -24.09 -9.16
N CYS A 382 0.55 -23.75 -10.01
CA CYS A 382 -0.85 -24.21 -9.92
C CYS A 382 -1.55 -23.88 -8.60
N LYS A 383 -1.11 -22.79 -7.98
CA LYS A 383 -1.73 -22.19 -6.82
C LYS A 383 -2.49 -20.91 -7.15
N ASP A 384 -2.59 -20.57 -8.43
CA ASP A 384 -3.15 -19.31 -8.90
C ASP A 384 -4.52 -19.45 -9.56
N GLY A 385 -5.42 -18.51 -9.24
CA GLY A 385 -6.65 -18.26 -9.98
C GLY A 385 -6.54 -16.91 -10.69
N LEU A 386 -6.47 -16.94 -12.02
CA LEU A 386 -6.19 -15.78 -12.87
C LEU A 386 -7.44 -15.37 -13.65
N ILE A 387 -7.70 -14.06 -13.69
CA ILE A 387 -8.70 -13.45 -14.56
C ILE A 387 -8.04 -12.33 -15.36
N SER A 388 -8.18 -12.37 -16.69
CA SER A 388 -7.94 -11.25 -17.60
C SER A 388 -9.28 -10.65 -18.01
N LEU A 389 -9.43 -9.34 -17.96
CA LEU A 389 -10.67 -8.62 -18.22
C LEU A 389 -10.39 -7.33 -18.98
N ILE A 390 -11.10 -7.07 -20.07
CA ILE A 390 -11.03 -5.80 -20.80
C ILE A 390 -12.18 -4.88 -20.38
N ILE A 391 -11.84 -3.68 -19.93
CA ILE A 391 -12.78 -2.60 -19.65
C ILE A 391 -12.83 -1.65 -20.84
N ARG A 392 -14.03 -1.43 -21.37
CA ARG A 392 -14.31 -0.52 -22.48
C ARG A 392 -14.09 0.93 -22.07
N ASP A 393 -13.42 1.67 -22.96
CA ASP A 393 -13.48 3.13 -22.94
C ASP A 393 -14.90 3.59 -23.29
N LYS A 394 -15.28 4.79 -22.84
CA LYS A 394 -16.63 5.32 -22.98
C LYS A 394 -16.97 5.79 -24.40
#